data_AF-A0A7V9H1Z5-F1
#
_entry.id   AF-A0A7V9H1Z5-F1
#
_cell.length_a   1.000
_cell.length_b   1.000
_cell.length_c   1.000
_cell.angle_alpha   90.00
_cell.angle_beta   90.00
_cell.angle_gamma   90.00
#
_symmetry.space_group_name_H-M   'P 1'
#
loop_
_entity.id
_entity.type
_entity.pdbx_description
1 polymer ?
#
loop_
_entity_poly.entity_id
_entity_poly.type
_entity_poly.pdbx_seq_one_letter_code
_entity_poly.pdbx_strand_id
1 'polypeptide(L)'
;MTILNESGVSDVLPPLHAVNGLAERLPGALVIVAGTRAEAHLVRSLSPGPPDPRVTFAVLDPKSPPRQGQLAGLAVEAAGRGTELVLLVCGRAASLLGVDPVFEARLAARKLDLPVGVVDPDVPYLTPGVLSTD
;
A
#
# COMPACT_ATOMS: atom_id res chain seq x y z
N MET A 1 11.84 25.70 24.86
CA MET A 1 10.79 25.29 23.92
C MET A 1 9.98 24.21 24.61
N THR A 2 8.68 24.41 24.81
CA THR A 2 7.79 23.43 25.44
C THR A 2 6.89 22.86 24.35
N ILE A 3 6.88 21.53 24.19
CA ILE A 3 5.98 20.84 23.27
C ILE A 3 4.75 20.42 24.07
N LEU A 4 3.57 20.85 23.62
CA LEU A 4 2.29 20.43 24.16
C LEU A 4 1.76 19.26 23.32
N ASN A 5 1.52 18.12 23.96
CA ASN A 5 0.92 16.95 23.31
C ASN A 5 -0.59 17.00 23.53
N GLU A 6 -1.33 17.29 22.46
CA GLU A 6 -2.79 17.32 22.47
C GLU A 6 -3.38 15.98 21.99
N SER A 7 -4.53 15.60 22.54
CA SER A 7 -5.28 14.41 22.13
C SER A 7 -6.65 14.81 21.57
N GLY A 8 -7.12 14.14 20.52
CA GLY A 8 -8.42 14.40 19.92
C GLY A 8 -8.62 13.68 18.59
N VAL A 9 -9.71 14.01 17.90
CA VAL A 9 -9.93 13.56 16.52
C VAL A 9 -8.94 14.29 15.63
N SER A 10 -8.02 13.54 15.03
CA SER A 10 -7.00 14.09 14.14
C SER A 10 -7.60 14.35 12.76
N ASP A 11 -7.49 15.58 12.26
CA ASP A 11 -7.81 15.95 10.89
C ASP A 11 -6.53 15.95 10.03
N VAL A 12 -6.02 14.74 9.77
CA VAL A 12 -4.78 14.51 9.01
C VAL A 12 -5.02 13.52 7.88
N LEU A 13 -4.30 13.71 6.78
CA LEU A 13 -4.36 12.78 5.66
C LEU A 13 -3.78 11.41 6.07
N PRO A 14 -4.44 10.30 5.71
CA PRO A 14 -3.89 8.97 5.95
C PRO A 14 -2.61 8.78 5.12
N PRO A 15 -1.61 8.02 5.60
CA PRO A 15 -0.32 7.89 4.90
C PRO A 15 -0.44 7.26 3.50
N LEU A 16 -1.55 6.57 3.20
CA LEU A 16 -1.91 6.08 1.86
C LEU A 16 -1.88 7.17 0.76
N HIS A 17 -2.01 8.46 1.10
CA HIS A 17 -1.89 9.54 0.12
C HIS A 17 -0.52 9.55 -0.61
N ALA A 18 0.54 9.01 0.02
CA ALA A 18 1.89 8.98 -0.53
C ALA A 18 2.10 7.93 -1.64
N VAL A 19 1.15 7.02 -1.88
CA VAL A 19 1.27 5.92 -2.85
C VAL A 19 1.63 6.41 -4.25
N ASN A 20 0.98 7.47 -4.73
CA ASN A 20 1.25 8.00 -6.08
C ASN A 20 2.68 8.57 -6.17
N GLY A 21 3.10 9.36 -5.18
CA GLY A 21 4.46 9.91 -5.12
C GLY A 21 5.55 8.84 -4.96
N LEU A 22 5.21 7.68 -4.38
CA LEU A 22 6.08 6.50 -4.33
C LEU A 22 6.21 5.83 -5.70
N ALA A 23 5.10 5.63 -6.41
CA ALA A 23 5.11 5.07 -7.76
C ALA A 23 5.89 5.96 -8.74
N GLU A 24 5.76 7.29 -8.63
CA GLU A 24 6.55 8.25 -9.42
C GLU A 24 8.07 8.10 -9.19
N ARG A 25 8.48 7.91 -7.94
CA ARG A 25 9.91 7.79 -7.55
C ARG A 25 10.51 6.41 -7.88
N LEU A 26 9.67 5.40 -8.08
CA LEU A 26 10.09 4.02 -8.37
C LEU A 26 9.56 3.58 -9.75
N PRO A 27 10.22 3.97 -10.86
CA PRO A 27 9.74 3.73 -12.22
C PRO A 27 9.43 2.25 -12.51
N GLY A 28 10.24 1.32 -12.00
CA GLY A 28 10.07 -0.13 -12.17
C GLY A 28 9.16 -0.82 -11.15
N ALA A 29 8.51 -0.08 -10.24
CA ALA A 29 7.66 -0.67 -9.21
C ALA A 29 6.21 -0.81 -9.65
N LEU A 30 5.67 -2.03 -9.51
CA LEU A 30 4.24 -2.27 -9.44
C LEU A 30 3.79 -2.08 -7.99
N VAL A 31 2.82 -1.20 -7.75
CA VAL A 31 2.27 -0.94 -6.42
C VAL A 31 0.85 -1.50 -6.34
N ILE A 32 0.61 -2.43 -5.42
CA ILE A 32 -0.71 -3.00 -5.16
C ILE A 32 -1.20 -2.47 -3.82
N VAL A 33 -2.24 -1.64 -3.86
CA VAL A 33 -2.91 -1.15 -2.66
C VAL A 33 -4.02 -2.12 -2.29
N ALA A 34 -3.82 -2.87 -1.21
CA ALA A 34 -4.84 -3.72 -0.62
C ALA A 34 -5.63 -2.92 0.42
N GLY A 35 -6.94 -2.86 0.24
CA GLY A 35 -7.82 -2.07 1.09
C GLY A 35 -9.25 -2.05 0.58
N THR A 36 -10.12 -1.31 1.24
CA THR A 36 -11.52 -1.14 0.83
C THR A 36 -11.66 -0.17 -0.35
N ARG A 37 -12.88 -0.06 -0.87
CA ARG A 37 -13.23 0.96 -1.87
C ARG A 37 -12.95 2.39 -1.37
N ALA A 38 -13.08 2.63 -0.07
CA ALA A 38 -12.79 3.94 0.52
C ALA A 38 -11.31 4.29 0.41
N GLU A 39 -10.41 3.36 0.73
CA GLU A 39 -8.96 3.55 0.60
C GLU A 39 -8.54 3.71 -0.87
N ALA A 40 -9.13 2.92 -1.77
CA ALA A 40 -8.90 3.10 -3.20
C ALA A 40 -9.36 4.49 -3.70
N HIS A 41 -10.50 4.97 -3.20
CA HIS A 41 -11.01 6.30 -3.53
C HIS A 41 -10.12 7.42 -2.97
N LEU A 42 -9.59 7.27 -1.75
CA LEU A 42 -8.65 8.22 -1.14
C LEU A 42 -7.39 8.37 -1.99
N VAL A 43 -6.73 7.28 -2.34
CA VAL A 43 -5.50 7.31 -3.17
C VAL A 43 -5.76 7.96 -4.53
N ARG A 44 -6.91 7.67 -5.16
CA ARG A 44 -7.28 8.25 -6.46
C ARG A 44 -7.60 9.74 -6.37
N SER A 45 -8.34 10.16 -5.34
CA SER A 45 -8.80 11.55 -5.22
C SER A 45 -7.69 12.50 -4.79
N LEU A 46 -6.67 12.00 -4.12
CA LEU A 46 -5.48 12.75 -3.71
C LEU A 46 -4.35 12.70 -4.74
N SER A 47 -4.55 12.00 -5.87
CA SER A 47 -3.60 12.03 -6.98
C SER A 47 -3.70 13.38 -7.71
N PRO A 48 -2.59 14.12 -7.88
CA PRO A 48 -2.60 15.38 -8.63
C PRO A 48 -2.71 15.19 -10.15
N GLY A 49 -2.59 13.95 -10.63
CA GLY A 49 -2.56 13.60 -12.06
C GLY A 49 -3.46 12.41 -12.42
N PRO A 50 -3.48 12.01 -13.71
CA PRO A 50 -4.22 10.84 -14.15
C PRO A 50 -3.78 9.58 -13.38
N PRO A 51 -4.64 8.55 -13.26
CA PRO A 51 -4.28 7.32 -12.57
C PRO A 51 -3.00 6.70 -13.13
N ASP A 52 -2.03 6.43 -12.26
CA ASP A 52 -0.82 5.73 -12.65
C ASP A 52 -1.14 4.25 -12.90
N PRO A 53 -0.87 3.71 -14.10
CA PRO A 53 -1.18 2.30 -14.42
C PRO A 53 -0.41 1.30 -13.56
N ARG A 54 0.67 1.73 -12.89
CA ARG A 54 1.45 0.90 -11.97
C ARG A 54 0.84 0.83 -10.56
N VAL A 55 -0.17 1.65 -10.27
CA VAL A 55 -0.92 1.60 -9.01
C VAL A 55 -2.21 0.81 -9.22
N THR A 56 -2.20 -0.44 -8.78
CA THR A 56 -3.33 -1.36 -8.86
C THR A 56 -4.02 -1.47 -7.50
N PHE A 57 -5.35 -1.58 -7.49
CA PHE A 57 -6.13 -1.68 -6.25
C PHE A 57 -6.70 -3.08 -6.08
N ALA A 58 -6.31 -3.76 -4.99
CA ALA A 58 -6.99 -4.96 -4.52
C ALA A 58 -8.13 -4.55 -3.59
N VAL A 59 -9.31 -4.29 -4.17
CA VAL A 59 -10.48 -3.84 -3.41
C VAL A 59 -11.08 -5.01 -2.62
N LEU A 60 -10.96 -4.94 -1.30
CA LEU A 60 -11.49 -5.89 -0.34
C LEU A 60 -12.92 -5.53 0.03
N ASP A 61 -13.80 -6.53 0.05
CA ASP A 61 -15.18 -6.40 0.49
C ASP A 61 -15.30 -6.93 1.93
N PRO A 62 -15.70 -6.10 2.92
CA PRO A 62 -15.86 -6.56 4.29
C PRO A 62 -16.86 -7.72 4.47
N LYS A 63 -17.78 -7.91 3.52
CA LYS A 63 -18.74 -9.02 3.54
C LYS A 63 -18.19 -10.32 2.96
N SER A 64 -17.02 -10.25 2.31
CA SER A 64 -16.42 -11.36 1.57
C SER A 64 -14.95 -11.50 2.01
N PRO A 65 -14.63 -12.43 2.92
CA PRO A 65 -13.26 -12.59 3.42
C PRO A 65 -12.25 -12.76 2.27
N PRO A 66 -11.07 -12.12 2.37
CA PRO A 66 -10.03 -12.26 1.35
C PRO A 66 -9.58 -13.72 1.26
N ARG A 67 -9.41 -14.21 0.03
CA ARG A 67 -8.89 -15.57 -0.19
C ARG A 67 -7.37 -15.54 -0.14
N GLN A 68 -6.79 -16.57 0.46
CA GLN A 68 -5.35 -16.74 0.46
C GLN A 68 -4.82 -16.87 -0.98
N GLY A 69 -3.79 -16.12 -1.31
CA GLY A 69 -3.18 -15.99 -2.63
C GLY A 69 -3.90 -15.04 -3.58
N GLN A 70 -4.93 -14.32 -3.13
CA GLN A 70 -5.66 -13.35 -3.96
C GLN A 70 -4.77 -12.16 -4.37
N LEU A 71 -3.98 -11.60 -3.44
CA LEU A 71 -3.08 -10.49 -3.75
C LEU A 71 -1.91 -10.95 -4.62
N ALA A 72 -1.37 -12.14 -4.32
CA ALA A 72 -0.32 -12.73 -5.14
C ALA A 72 -0.80 -13.03 -6.57
N GLY A 73 -2.05 -13.49 -6.74
CA GLY A 73 -2.66 -13.67 -8.06
C GLY A 73 -2.77 -12.36 -8.82
N LEU A 74 -3.30 -11.33 -8.17
CA LEU A 74 -3.39 -9.98 -8.76
C LEU A 74 -2.01 -9.42 -9.13
N ALA A 75 -0.98 -9.66 -8.31
CA ALA A 75 0.38 -9.24 -8.62
C ALA A 75 0.93 -9.91 -9.88
N VAL A 76 0.67 -11.21 -10.05
CA VAL A 76 1.06 -11.95 -11.24
C VAL A 76 0.32 -11.44 -12.48
N GLU A 77 -0.96 -11.13 -12.36
CA GLU A 77 -1.77 -10.60 -13.46
C GLU A 77 -1.40 -9.16 -13.85
N ALA A 78 -1.05 -8.33 -12.86
CA ALA A 78 -0.74 -6.93 -13.07
C ALA A 78 0.74 -6.66 -13.44
N ALA A 79 1.65 -7.60 -13.15
CA ALA A 79 3.06 -7.45 -13.51
C ALA A 79 3.23 -7.43 -15.03
N GLY A 80 3.70 -6.30 -15.54
CA GLY A 80 4.03 -6.09 -16.95
C GLY A 80 5.51 -6.26 -17.25
N ARG A 81 5.85 -6.23 -18.55
CA ARG A 81 7.25 -6.11 -19.01
C ARG A 81 7.85 -4.82 -18.46
N GLY A 82 8.96 -4.92 -17.73
CA GLY A 82 9.61 -3.79 -17.06
C GLY A 82 9.27 -3.63 -15.58
N THR A 83 8.46 -4.53 -15.00
CA THR A 83 8.30 -4.61 -13.55
C THR A 83 9.57 -5.21 -12.95
N GLU A 84 10.23 -4.46 -12.09
CA GLU A 84 11.47 -4.86 -11.40
C GLU A 84 11.22 -5.19 -9.93
N LEU A 85 10.15 -4.66 -9.34
CA LEU A 85 9.74 -4.93 -7.96
C LEU A 85 8.23 -4.77 -7.79
N VAL A 86 7.66 -5.47 -6.81
CA VAL A 86 6.26 -5.28 -6.40
C VAL A 86 6.19 -4.79 -4.97
N LEU A 87 5.35 -3.79 -4.69
CA LEU A 87 5.04 -3.32 -3.34
C LEU A 87 3.59 -3.66 -3.01
N LEU A 88 3.39 -4.49 -2.00
CA LEU A 88 2.07 -4.73 -1.40
C LEU A 88 1.85 -3.70 -0.29
N VAL A 89 1.11 -2.64 -0.61
CA VAL A 89 0.72 -1.60 0.34
C VAL A 89 -0.58 -2.02 1.01
N CYS A 90 -0.52 -2.41 2.27
CA CYS A 90 -1.69 -2.91 2.99
C CYS A 90 -2.22 -1.81 3.90
N GLY A 91 -3.31 -1.16 3.49
CA GLY A 91 -3.99 -0.19 4.34
C GLY A 91 -4.58 -0.86 5.58
N ARG A 92 -4.93 -0.06 6.59
CA ARG A 92 -5.58 -0.51 7.84
C ARG A 92 -6.66 -1.57 7.64
N ALA A 93 -7.51 -1.41 6.61
CA ALA A 93 -8.61 -2.35 6.41
C ALA A 93 -8.13 -3.73 5.95
N ALA A 94 -7.03 -3.84 5.21
CA ALA A 94 -6.50 -5.14 4.78
C ALA A 94 -6.13 -6.01 5.98
N SER A 95 -5.42 -5.43 6.95
CA SER A 95 -5.05 -6.11 8.19
C SER A 95 -6.30 -6.51 9.00
N LEU A 96 -7.30 -5.62 9.12
CA LEU A 96 -8.55 -5.92 9.82
C LEU A 96 -9.39 -7.02 9.15
N LEU A 97 -9.29 -7.16 7.83
CA LEU A 97 -9.97 -8.18 7.05
C LEU A 97 -9.21 -9.52 7.00
N GLY A 98 -8.07 -9.62 7.69
CA GLY A 98 -7.32 -10.87 7.82
C GLY A 98 -6.39 -11.17 6.65
N VAL A 99 -5.98 -10.16 5.88
CA VAL A 99 -4.89 -10.32 4.90
C VAL A 99 -3.61 -10.60 5.66
N ASP A 100 -2.89 -11.67 5.30
CA ASP A 100 -1.50 -11.90 5.70
C ASP A 100 -0.57 -11.38 4.59
N PRO A 101 -0.08 -10.13 4.68
CA PRO A 101 0.68 -9.53 3.60
C PRO A 101 2.05 -10.18 3.41
N VAL A 102 2.61 -10.76 4.48
CA VAL A 102 3.92 -11.44 4.43
C VAL A 102 3.78 -12.78 3.70
N PHE A 103 2.67 -13.49 3.90
CA PHE A 103 2.36 -14.68 3.09
C PHE A 103 2.16 -14.31 1.62
N GLU A 104 1.34 -13.29 1.33
CA GLU A 104 1.05 -12.86 -0.04
C GLU A 104 2.31 -12.42 -0.78
N ALA A 105 3.17 -11.63 -0.14
CA ALA A 105 4.45 -11.21 -0.71
C ALA A 105 5.36 -12.40 -1.04
N ARG A 106 5.48 -13.37 -0.11
CA ARG A 106 6.28 -14.59 -0.32
C ARG A 106 5.72 -15.46 -1.43
N LEU A 107 4.41 -15.49 -1.63
CA LEU A 107 3.78 -16.23 -2.71
C LEU A 107 3.97 -15.51 -4.06
N ALA A 108 3.77 -14.19 -4.09
CA ALA A 108 3.97 -13.37 -5.28
C ALA A 108 5.44 -13.43 -5.76
N ALA A 109 6.40 -13.25 -4.86
CA ALA A 109 7.83 -13.30 -5.18
C ALA A 109 8.22 -14.63 -5.83
N ARG A 110 7.70 -15.75 -5.30
CA ARG A 110 7.96 -17.08 -5.86
C ARG A 110 7.34 -17.29 -7.24
N LYS A 111 6.20 -16.69 -7.52
CA LYS A 111 5.52 -16.82 -8.83
C LYS A 111 6.11 -15.90 -9.89
N LEU A 112 6.56 -14.72 -9.49
CA LEU A 112 7.09 -13.69 -10.38
C LEU A 112 8.60 -13.78 -10.61
N ASP A 113 9.32 -14.46 -9.72
CA ASP A 113 10.79 -14.39 -9.65
C ASP A 113 11.31 -12.94 -9.53
N LEU A 114 10.58 -12.12 -8.76
CA LEU A 114 10.88 -10.71 -8.52
C LEU A 114 10.85 -10.38 -7.02
N PRO A 115 11.59 -9.36 -6.56
CA PRO A 115 11.43 -8.81 -5.23
C PRO A 115 10.00 -8.32 -4.97
N VAL A 116 9.42 -8.76 -3.85
CA VAL A 116 8.11 -8.27 -3.39
C VAL A 116 8.22 -7.78 -1.94
N GLY A 117 8.01 -6.48 -1.75
CA GLY A 117 8.02 -5.82 -0.44
C GLY A 117 6.61 -5.64 0.12
N VAL A 118 6.48 -5.69 1.43
CA VAL A 118 5.26 -5.31 2.16
C VAL A 118 5.46 -3.92 2.73
N VAL A 119 4.48 -3.05 2.54
CA VAL A 119 4.43 -1.72 3.15
C VAL A 119 3.15 -1.65 3.97
N ASP A 120 3.31 -1.55 5.29
CA ASP A 120 2.21 -1.21 6.18
C ASP A 120 2.33 0.29 6.52
N PRO A 121 1.45 1.15 5.96
CA PRO A 121 1.45 2.59 6.20
C PRO A 121 0.94 2.97 7.59
N ASP A 122 0.26 2.05 8.29
CA ASP A 122 -0.37 2.29 9.59
C ASP A 122 0.44 1.69 10.75
N VAL A 123 1.50 0.91 10.48
CA VAL A 123 2.41 0.42 11.53
C VAL A 123 3.05 1.60 12.27
N PRO A 124 2.98 1.63 13.61
CA PRO A 124 3.67 2.63 14.40
C PRO A 124 5.17 2.56 14.10
N TYR A 125 5.74 3.63 13.58
CA TYR A 125 7.20 3.73 13.48
C TYR A 125 7.80 3.63 14.89
N LEU A 126 8.79 2.76 15.07
CA LEU A 126 9.57 2.65 16.32
C LEU A 126 10.25 3.98 16.69
N THR A 127 10.41 4.88 15.72
CA THR A 127 10.92 6.23 15.93
C THR A 127 9.95 7.23 15.29
N PRO A 128 9.17 7.98 16.09
CA PRO A 128 8.37 9.08 15.57
C PRO A 128 9.28 10.14 14.92
N GLY A 129 9.07 10.42 13.63
CA GLY A 129 9.48 11.69 13.01
C GLY A 129 10.98 12.00 12.96
N VAL A 130 11.79 11.19 12.28
CA VAL A 130 12.99 11.76 11.63
C VAL A 130 12.57 12.20 10.23
N LEU A 131 11.99 13.40 10.16
CA LEU A 131 12.06 14.21 8.94
C LEU A 131 13.53 14.60 8.79
N SER A 132 14.29 13.78 8.06
CA SER A 132 15.65 14.16 7.66
C SER A 132 15.53 15.26 6.62
N THR A 133 15.67 16.52 7.05
CA THR A 133 15.92 17.66 6.18
C THR A 133 17.42 17.87 6.07
N ASP A 134 18.11 16.91 5.45
CA ASP A 134 19.45 17.13 4.92
C ASP A 134 19.35 17.27 3.40
#